data_AF-A0A1H8LPV1-F1
#
_entry.id   AF-A0A1H8LPV1-F1
#
_cell.length_a   1.000
_cell.length_b   1.000
_cell.length_c   1.000
_cell.angle_alpha   90.00
_cell.angle_beta   90.00
_cell.angle_gamma   90.00
#
_symmetry.space_group_name_H-M   'P 1'
#
loop_
_entity.id
_entity.type
_entity.pdbx_description
1 polymer ?
#
loop_
_entity_poly.entity_id
_entity_poly.type
_entity_poly.pdbx_seq_one_letter_code
_entity_poly.pdbx_strand_id
1 'polypeptide(L)'
;MLTTLSLSEDPDVLLAGHARTLDGAYREVGGRLIVNDDVRIDDDRKIHLTGLKALEEPPSLADLRTRSTAMLPRVDLPEVILEVMTWVPELAASFTDSPLTVVFIPFRELTPGTTDDAGRSRIA
;
A
#
# COMPACT_ATOMS: atom_id res chain seq x y z
N MET A 1 31.97 -26.52 -1.74
CA MET A 1 32.83 -25.91 -0.69
C MET A 1 32.22 -24.57 -0.33
N LEU A 2 31.99 -24.28 0.97
CA LEU A 2 31.31 -23.05 1.46
C LEU A 2 31.99 -21.75 0.99
N THR A 3 33.29 -21.83 0.69
CA THR A 3 34.10 -20.77 0.08
C THR A 3 33.66 -20.36 -1.33
N THR A 4 32.97 -21.24 -2.08
CA THR A 4 32.37 -20.90 -3.39
C THR A 4 31.23 -19.88 -3.25
N LEU A 5 30.62 -19.79 -2.05
CA LEU A 5 29.56 -18.84 -1.72
C LEU A 5 30.09 -17.65 -0.88
N SER A 6 31.42 -17.50 -0.76
CA SER A 6 32.07 -16.49 0.11
C SER A 6 31.59 -16.51 1.57
N LEU A 7 31.17 -17.68 2.06
CA LEU A 7 30.63 -17.87 3.40
C LEU A 7 31.73 -18.41 4.34
N SER A 8 31.66 -18.09 5.63
CA SER A 8 32.55 -18.67 6.65
C SER A 8 32.42 -20.21 6.67
N GLU A 9 33.51 -20.90 6.97
CA GLU A 9 33.50 -22.37 7.10
C GLU A 9 32.85 -22.85 8.40
N ASP A 10 32.71 -21.94 9.38
CA ASP A 10 32.03 -22.20 10.65
C ASP A 10 30.55 -21.77 10.55
N PRO A 11 29.60 -22.72 10.51
CA PRO A 11 28.18 -22.43 10.40
C PRO A 11 27.63 -21.72 11.64
N ASP A 12 28.19 -21.97 12.83
CA ASP A 12 27.69 -21.39 14.08
C ASP A 12 28.01 -19.90 14.14
N VAL A 13 29.20 -19.50 13.66
CA VAL A 13 29.60 -18.09 13.56
C VAL A 13 28.70 -17.31 12.60
N LEU A 14 28.31 -17.92 11.48
CA LEU A 14 27.41 -17.31 10.50
C LEU A 14 26.00 -17.16 11.03
N LEU A 15 25.45 -18.23 11.62
CA LEU A 15 24.12 -18.21 12.21
C LEU A 15 24.05 -17.20 13.36
N ALA A 16 25.09 -17.10 14.19
CA ALA A 16 25.17 -16.09 15.24
C ALA A 16 25.22 -14.67 14.68
N GLY A 17 25.88 -14.45 13.54
CA GLY A 17 25.87 -13.17 12.82
C GLY A 17 24.47 -12.80 12.32
N HIS A 18 23.79 -13.72 11.64
CA HIS A 18 22.43 -13.50 11.14
C HIS A 18 21.41 -13.30 12.26
N ALA A 19 21.51 -14.07 13.34
CA ALA A 19 20.64 -13.93 14.51
C ALA A 19 20.77 -12.54 15.15
N ARG A 20 22.00 -12.02 15.26
CA ARG A 20 22.25 -10.64 15.74
C ARG A 20 21.65 -9.58 14.83
N THR A 21 21.82 -9.73 13.51
CA THR A 21 21.20 -8.81 12.54
C THR A 21 19.69 -8.82 12.63
N LEU A 22 19.09 -10.00 12.76
CA LEU A 22 17.64 -10.15 12.87
C LEU A 22 17.10 -9.56 14.18
N ASP A 23 17.75 -9.82 15.32
CA ASP A 23 17.39 -9.22 16.61
C ASP A 23 17.47 -7.68 16.56
N GLY A 24 18.54 -7.14 15.97
CA GLY A 24 18.70 -5.71 15.77
C GLY A 24 17.58 -5.09 14.93
N ALA A 25 17.27 -5.72 13.79
CA ALA A 25 16.18 -5.28 12.92
C ALA A 25 14.81 -5.33 13.63
N TYR A 26 14.53 -6.39 14.38
CA TYR A 26 13.27 -6.50 15.12
C TYR A 26 13.16 -5.46 16.25
N ARG A 27 14.26 -5.18 16.96
CA ARG A 27 14.26 -4.13 17.98
C ARG A 27 14.07 -2.75 17.37
N GLU A 28 14.68 -2.47 16.23
CA GLU A 28 14.48 -1.21 15.52
C GLU A 28 13.02 -1.04 15.09
N VAL A 29 12.46 -2.05 14.41
CA VAL A 29 11.05 -2.03 13.98
C VAL A 29 10.12 -1.92 15.17
N GLY A 30 10.35 -2.69 16.23
CA GLY A 30 9.57 -2.64 17.46
C GLY A 30 9.63 -1.27 18.13
N GLY A 31 10.82 -0.66 18.21
CA GLY A 31 10.99 0.68 18.75
C GLY A 31 10.24 1.75 17.94
N ARG A 32 10.26 1.66 16.62
CA ARG A 32 9.52 2.57 15.72
C ARG A 32 8.01 2.36 15.80
N LEU A 33 7.57 1.14 16.06
CA LEU A 33 6.16 0.79 16.17
C LEU A 33 5.55 1.29 17.49
N ILE A 34 6.28 1.21 18.60
CA ILE A 34 5.80 1.68 19.93
C ILE A 34 5.48 3.17 19.93
N VAL A 35 6.19 3.97 19.12
CA VAL A 35 6.01 5.42 19.03
C VAL A 35 5.07 5.85 17.88
N ASN A 36 4.52 4.90 17.13
CA ASN A 36 3.68 5.19 15.97
C ASN A 36 2.20 4.96 16.30
N ASP A 37 1.46 6.03 16.51
CA ASP A 37 0.03 6.00 16.85
C ASP A 37 -0.87 5.48 15.69
N ASP A 38 -0.35 5.51 14.46
CA ASP A 38 -1.06 5.06 13.26
C ASP A 38 -0.99 3.55 13.07
N VAL A 39 -0.16 2.81 13.81
CA VAL A 39 -0.03 1.36 13.66
C VAL A 39 -0.24 0.67 15.01
N ARG A 40 -1.21 -0.24 15.07
CA ARG A 40 -1.55 -1.00 16.29
C ARG A 40 -1.50 -2.49 16.03
N ILE A 41 -1.03 -3.25 16.99
CA ILE A 41 -1.13 -4.72 17.00
C ILE A 41 -2.24 -5.10 17.96
N ASP A 42 -3.21 -5.89 17.51
CA ASP A 42 -4.28 -6.40 18.38
C ASP A 42 -3.86 -7.67 19.16
N ASP A 43 -4.72 -8.13 20.06
CA ASP A 43 -4.49 -9.34 20.87
C ASP A 43 -4.37 -10.62 20.00
N ASP A 44 -4.90 -10.60 18.77
CA ASP A 44 -4.80 -11.67 17.78
C ASP A 44 -3.50 -11.58 16.94
N ARG A 45 -2.60 -10.66 17.26
CA ARG A 45 -1.34 -10.36 16.55
C ARG A 45 -1.53 -9.89 15.10
N LYS A 46 -2.67 -9.29 14.77
CA LYS A 46 -2.91 -8.63 13.49
C LYS A 46 -2.47 -7.18 13.56
N ILE A 47 -1.93 -6.70 12.43
CA ILE A 47 -1.48 -5.33 12.27
C ILE A 47 -2.65 -4.50 11.73
N HIS A 48 -3.06 -3.51 12.50
CA HIS A 48 -4.04 -2.51 12.12
C HIS A 48 -3.32 -1.21 11.78
N LEU A 49 -3.56 -0.72 10.57
CA LEU A 49 -3.13 0.59 10.13
C LEU A 49 -4.32 1.54 10.24
N THR A 50 -4.14 2.66 10.94
CA THR A 50 -5.11 3.76 10.91
C THR A 50 -5.23 4.20 9.46
N GLY A 51 -6.48 4.21 8.96
CA GLY A 51 -6.76 4.57 7.58
C GLY A 51 -6.14 5.93 7.26
N LEU A 52 -5.37 5.99 6.17
CA LEU A 52 -4.70 7.21 5.77
C LEU A 52 -5.75 8.29 5.53
N LYS A 53 -5.78 9.31 6.42
CA LYS A 53 -6.71 10.42 6.26
C LYS A 53 -6.32 11.17 5.00
N ALA A 54 -7.26 11.32 4.08
CA ALA A 54 -7.07 12.18 2.92
C ALA A 54 -6.73 13.60 3.43
N LEU A 55 -5.62 14.14 2.97
CA LEU A 55 -5.30 15.54 3.18
C LEU A 55 -6.33 16.39 2.43
N GLU A 56 -6.73 17.49 3.03
CA GLU A 56 -7.61 18.45 2.38
C GLU A 56 -6.94 18.97 1.10
N GLU A 57 -7.64 18.94 -0.03
CA GLU A 57 -7.09 19.35 -1.31
C GLU A 57 -6.92 20.88 -1.31
N PRO A 58 -5.68 21.41 -1.44
CA PRO A 58 -5.46 22.84 -1.50
C PRO A 58 -6.07 23.43 -2.78
N PRO A 59 -6.55 24.69 -2.76
CA PRO A 59 -7.19 25.31 -3.93
C PRO A 59 -6.32 25.29 -5.19
N SER A 60 -5.00 25.42 -5.06
CA SER A 60 -4.06 25.34 -6.17
C SER A 60 -4.06 23.97 -6.86
N LEU A 61 -4.31 22.87 -6.14
CA LEU A 61 -4.41 21.53 -6.72
C LEU A 61 -5.74 21.32 -7.41
N ALA A 62 -6.84 21.84 -6.87
CA ALA A 62 -8.12 21.84 -7.55
C ALA A 62 -8.04 22.63 -8.88
N ASP A 63 -7.42 23.81 -8.87
CA ASP A 63 -7.21 24.63 -10.06
C ASP A 63 -6.29 23.97 -11.11
N LEU A 64 -5.26 23.26 -10.64
CA LEU A 64 -4.38 22.50 -11.51
C LEU A 64 -5.12 21.33 -12.16
N ARG A 65 -5.92 20.59 -11.38
CA ARG A 65 -6.73 19.47 -11.87
C ARG A 65 -7.65 19.94 -12.98
N THR A 66 -8.43 20.99 -12.74
CA THR A 66 -9.33 21.59 -13.75
C THR A 66 -8.61 21.92 -15.05
N ARG A 67 -7.46 22.60 -14.97
CA ARG A 67 -6.66 22.94 -16.15
C ARG A 67 -6.12 21.71 -16.86
N SER A 68 -5.58 20.75 -16.12
CA SER A 68 -5.06 19.50 -16.70
C SER A 68 -6.16 18.70 -17.40
N THR A 69 -7.35 18.60 -16.80
CA THR A 69 -8.50 17.90 -17.37
C THR A 69 -8.98 18.59 -18.65
N ALA A 70 -8.92 19.92 -18.72
CA ALA A 70 -9.24 20.67 -19.94
C ALA A 70 -8.23 20.43 -21.08
N MET A 71 -7.00 20.00 -20.77
CA MET A 71 -5.97 19.66 -21.75
C MET A 71 -6.03 18.19 -22.21
N LEU A 72 -6.78 17.34 -21.50
CA LEU A 72 -6.93 15.94 -21.90
C LEU A 72 -7.68 15.86 -23.24
N PRO A 73 -7.23 15.00 -24.16
CA PRO A 73 -7.92 14.80 -25.42
C PRO A 73 -9.34 14.30 -25.16
N ARG A 74 -10.33 14.92 -25.82
CA ARG A 74 -11.72 14.45 -25.82
C ARG A 74 -11.82 13.28 -26.80
N VAL A 75 -11.40 12.12 -26.35
CA VAL A 75 -11.42 10.89 -27.14
C VAL A 75 -12.31 9.87 -26.42
N ASP A 76 -13.03 9.06 -27.21
CA ASP A 76 -13.87 8.00 -26.68
C ASP A 76 -12.99 6.92 -26.05
N LEU A 77 -13.13 6.71 -24.73
CA LEU A 77 -12.26 5.82 -23.97
C LEU A 77 -12.30 4.38 -24.51
N PRO A 78 -13.48 3.78 -24.78
CA PRO A 78 -13.60 2.54 -25.55
C PRO A 78 -12.76 2.50 -26.83
N GLU A 79 -12.79 3.53 -27.66
CA GLU A 79 -12.06 3.57 -28.93
C GLU A 79 -10.54 3.56 -28.70
N VAL A 80 -10.04 4.39 -27.77
CA VAL A 80 -8.61 4.39 -27.41
C VAL A 80 -8.17 3.05 -26.86
N ILE A 81 -9.00 2.41 -26.04
CA ILE A 81 -8.65 1.11 -25.47
C ILE A 81 -8.53 0.06 -26.59
N LEU A 82 -9.42 0.07 -27.58
CA LEU A 82 -9.35 -0.86 -28.72
C LEU A 82 -8.15 -0.58 -29.64
N GLU A 83 -7.85 0.69 -29.89
CA GLU A 83 -6.60 1.10 -30.57
C GLU A 83 -5.39 0.59 -29.78
N VAL A 84 -5.42 0.73 -28.44
CA VAL A 84 -4.32 0.30 -27.58
C VAL A 84 -4.16 -1.21 -27.51
N MET A 85 -5.25 -1.96 -27.60
CA MET A 85 -5.18 -3.41 -27.72
C MET A 85 -4.55 -3.87 -29.05
N THR A 86 -4.55 -3.02 -30.09
CA THR A 86 -3.98 -3.36 -31.40
C THR A 86 -2.45 -3.28 -31.43
N TRP A 87 -1.86 -2.25 -30.78
CA TRP A 87 -0.40 -2.07 -30.71
C TRP A 87 0.24 -2.56 -29.38
N VAL A 88 -0.56 -2.94 -28.38
CA VAL A 88 -0.12 -3.54 -27.11
C VAL A 88 -0.89 -4.84 -26.86
N PRO A 89 -0.50 -5.95 -27.50
CA PRO A 89 -1.25 -7.21 -27.45
C PRO A 89 -1.33 -7.83 -26.05
N GLU A 90 -0.38 -7.54 -25.16
CA GLU A 90 -0.39 -7.99 -23.76
C GLU A 90 -1.57 -7.39 -22.98
N LEU A 91 -1.97 -6.15 -23.30
CA LEU A 91 -3.15 -5.53 -22.69
C LEU A 91 -4.42 -6.30 -23.06
N ALA A 92 -4.58 -6.68 -24.33
CA ALA A 92 -5.73 -7.47 -24.79
C ALA A 92 -5.76 -8.87 -24.12
N ALA A 93 -4.59 -9.52 -24.01
CA ALA A 93 -4.46 -10.80 -23.34
C ALA A 93 -4.89 -10.73 -21.86
N SER A 94 -4.57 -9.65 -21.14
CA SER A 94 -4.92 -9.49 -19.71
C SER A 94 -6.42 -9.55 -19.41
N PHE A 95 -7.29 -9.21 -20.38
CA PHE A 95 -8.75 -9.29 -20.23
C PHE A 95 -9.31 -10.68 -20.59
N THR A 96 -8.51 -11.54 -21.21
CA THR A 96 -8.96 -12.84 -21.71
C THR A 96 -8.37 -14.00 -20.89
N ASP A 97 -7.19 -13.81 -20.28
CA ASP A 97 -6.40 -14.87 -19.64
C ASP A 97 -6.64 -15.02 -18.13
N SER A 98 -7.66 -14.37 -17.56
CA SER A 98 -7.98 -14.54 -16.14
C SER A 98 -9.48 -14.39 -15.85
N PRO A 99 -10.11 -15.26 -15.03
CA PRO A 99 -11.38 -14.92 -14.42
C PRO A 99 -11.11 -13.70 -13.52
N LEU A 100 -11.55 -12.52 -13.97
CA LEU A 100 -11.56 -11.31 -13.15
C LEU A 100 -12.30 -11.63 -11.85
N THR A 101 -11.55 -11.99 -10.81
CA THR A 101 -12.05 -11.87 -9.45
C THR A 101 -12.02 -10.38 -9.17
N VAL A 102 -13.11 -9.71 -9.53
CA VAL A 102 -13.37 -8.34 -9.10
C VAL A 102 -13.51 -8.39 -7.59
N VAL A 103 -12.41 -8.18 -6.87
CA VAL A 103 -12.45 -7.89 -5.45
C VAL A 103 -13.00 -6.47 -5.36
N PHE A 104 -14.32 -6.36 -5.22
CA PHE A 104 -14.96 -5.10 -4.87
C PHE A 104 -14.47 -4.73 -3.47
N ILE A 105 -13.45 -3.89 -3.39
CA ILE A 105 -13.09 -3.20 -2.15
C ILE A 105 -14.08 -2.03 -2.05
N PRO A 106 -15.10 -2.09 -1.17
CA PRO A 106 -15.99 -0.96 -0.99
C PRO A 106 -15.16 0.24 -0.54
N PHE A 107 -15.20 1.32 -1.33
CA PHE A 107 -14.73 2.62 -0.88
C PHE A 107 -15.68 3.08 0.23
N ARG A 108 -15.30 2.87 1.49
CA ARG A 108 -16.03 3.40 2.63
C ARG A 108 -15.78 4.91 2.65
N GLU A 109 -16.78 5.69 2.25
CA GLU A 109 -16.77 7.13 2.50
C GLU A 109 -16.47 7.36 3.99
N LEU A 110 -15.40 8.09 4.26
CA LEU A 110 -15.07 8.55 5.60
C LEU A 110 -16.12 9.59 5.99
N THR A 111 -17.19 9.15 6.63
CA THR A 111 -18.12 10.07 7.27
C THR A 111 -17.37 10.80 8.39
N PRO A 112 -17.46 12.14 8.47
CA PRO A 112 -16.80 12.88 9.53
C PRO A 112 -17.41 12.45 10.87
N GLY A 113 -16.59 11.81 11.71
CA GLY A 113 -16.99 11.39 13.04
C GLY A 113 -17.34 12.61 13.89
N THR A 114 -18.60 12.69 14.33
CA THR A 114 -18.99 13.57 15.43
C THR A 114 -18.36 13.02 16.71
N THR A 115 -17.35 13.72 17.22
CA THR A 115 -16.79 13.53 18.55
C THR A 115 -17.85 13.85 19.60
N ASP A 116 -18.18 12.89 20.46
CA ASP A 116 -18.87 13.18 21.72
C ASP A 116 -17.87 13.71 22.76
N ASP A 117 -18.38 14.44 23.76
CA ASP A 117 -17.61 15.10 24.82
C ASP A 117 -16.92 14.13 25.79
N ALA A 118 -16.90 12.83 25.47
CA ALA A 118 -16.26 11.77 26.26
C ALA A 118 -15.17 11.02 25.47
N GLY A 119 -14.84 11.44 24.24
CA GLY A 119 -13.68 10.95 23.49
C GLY A 119 -13.74 9.46 23.11
N ARG A 120 -14.92 8.84 23.06
CA ARG A 120 -15.08 7.43 22.68
C ARG A 120 -15.67 7.32 21.29
N SER A 121 -14.82 7.04 20.30
CA SER A 121 -15.28 6.68 18.94
C SER A 121 -15.88 5.27 18.95
N ARG A 122 -17.21 5.15 18.88
CA ARG A 122 -17.90 3.87 18.61
C ARG A 122 -18.03 3.67 17.11
N ILE A 123 -17.39 2.61 16.60
CA ILE A 123 -17.61 2.12 15.24
C ILE A 123 -18.84 1.21 15.31
N ALA A 124 -19.89 1.54 14.56
CA ALA A 124 -20.94 0.60 14.16
C ALA A 124 -20.54 -0.07 12.83
#